data_AF-A0A2P5A5L4-F1
#
_entry.id   AF-A0A2P5A5L4-F1
#
_cell.length_a   1.000
_cell.length_b   1.000
_cell.length_c   1.000
_cell.angle_alpha   90.00
_cell.angle_beta   90.00
_cell.angle_gamma   90.00
#
_symmetry.space_group_name_H-M   'P 1'
#
loop_
_entity.id
_entity.type
_entity.pdbx_description
1 polymer ?
#
loop_
_entity_poly.entity_id
_entity_poly.type
_entity_poly.pdbx_seq_one_letter_code
_entity_poly.pdbx_strand_id
1 'polypeptide(L)' 'MANVHQFISKFPEKYQTLVVERGVRFSGGQKQRVAIARTLLMNPRILLLDEATSALDAQSECLVQQGA' A
#
# COMPACT_ATOMS: atom_id res chain seq x y z
N MET A 1 -11.64 4.99 -0.94
CA MET A 1 -10.66 5.10 -2.07
C MET A 1 -9.26 4.95 -1.51
N ALA A 2 -8.30 4.41 -2.27
CA ALA A 2 -7.05 3.76 -1.81
C ALA A 2 -6.17 4.44 -0.72
N ASN A 3 -6.46 5.66 -0.28
CA ASN A 3 -5.82 6.40 0.82
C ASN A 3 -4.29 6.33 0.82
N VAL A 4 -3.69 6.51 -0.37
CA VAL A 4 -2.22 6.47 -0.53
C VAL A 4 -1.55 7.77 -0.13
N HIS A 5 -2.25 8.90 -0.29
CA HIS A 5 -1.70 10.24 -0.05
C HIS A 5 -1.15 10.40 1.37
N GLN A 6 -1.88 9.90 2.38
CA GLN A 6 -1.54 10.11 3.79
C GLN A 6 -0.15 9.56 4.16
N PHE A 7 0.29 8.45 3.57
CA PHE A 7 1.61 7.88 3.85
C PHE A 7 2.66 8.36 2.85
N ILE A 8 2.31 8.54 1.57
CA ILE A 8 3.24 9.07 0.56
C ILE A 8 3.71 10.48 0.95
N SER A 9 2.82 11.34 1.43
CA SER A 9 3.15 12.71 1.87
C SER A 9 4.10 12.78 3.06
N LYS A 10 4.32 11.67 3.77
CA LYS A 10 5.28 11.59 4.89
C LYS A 10 6.70 11.26 4.43
N PHE A 11 6.90 10.82 3.18
CA PHE A 11 8.24 10.56 2.68
C PHE A 11 8.99 11.86 2.37
N PRO A 12 10.33 11.88 2.52
CA PRO A 12 11.14 13.08 2.23
C PRO A 12 10.91 13.64 0.83
N GLU A 13 10.82 12.77 -0.17
CA GLU A 13 10.59 13.14 -1.58
C GLU A 13 9.12 12.98 -2.00
N LYS A 14 8.23 12.65 -1.05
CA LYS A 14 6.78 12.48 -1.28
C LYS A 14 6.49 11.52 -2.45
N TYR A 15 5.81 11.99 -3.49
CA TYR A 15 5.48 11.19 -4.69
C TYR A 15 6.69 10.87 -5.57
N GLN A 16 7.81 11.57 -5.39
CA GLN A 16 9.06 11.30 -6.12
C GLN A 16 9.94 10.27 -5.41
N THR A 17 9.55 9.82 -4.19
CA THR A 17 10.31 8.83 -3.43
C THR A 17 10.54 7.56 -4.24
N LEU A 18 11.81 7.24 -4.46
CA LEU A 18 12.21 6.03 -5.15
C LEU A 18 11.93 4.79 -4.29
N VAL A 19 11.16 3.86 -4.84
CA VAL A 19 10.87 2.56 -4.22
C VAL A 19 11.85 1.52 -4.77
N VAL A 20 12.86 1.14 -3.98
CA VAL A 20 13.86 0.10 -4.31
C VAL A 20 13.87 -1.01 -3.26
N GLU A 21 14.37 -2.18 -3.64
CA GLU A 21 14.39 -3.39 -2.81
C GLU A 21 15.19 -3.25 -1.49
N ARG A 22 16.16 -2.32 -1.46
CA ARG A 22 16.97 -1.94 -0.29
C ARG A 22 16.66 -0.53 0.26
N GLY A 23 15.57 0.11 -0.19
CA GLY A 23 15.18 1.48 0.19
C GLY A 23 13.93 1.50 1.06
N VAL A 24 13.05 2.49 0.84
CA VAL A 24 11.74 2.57 1.51
C VAL A 24 10.91 1.33 1.16
N ARG A 25 10.75 0.43 2.12
CA ARG A 25 9.91 -0.75 1.97
C ARG A 25 8.47 -0.39 2.30
N PHE A 26 7.58 -0.60 1.33
CA PHE A 26 6.15 -0.59 1.59
C PHE A 26 5.74 -1.86 2.33
N SER A 27 4.90 -1.72 3.34
CA SER A 27 4.17 -2.86 3.92
C SER A 27 3.29 -3.53 2.86
N GLY A 28 2.85 -4.77 3.10
CA GLY A 28 1.93 -5.48 2.20
C GLY A 28 0.69 -4.63 1.87
N GLY A 29 0.05 -4.07 2.89
CA GLY A 29 -1.12 -3.19 2.72
C GLY A 29 -0.80 -1.87 2.01
N GLN A 30 0.39 -1.29 2.18
CA GLN A 30 0.81 -0.11 1.40
C GLN A 30 0.99 -0.46 -0.09
N LYS A 31 1.62 -1.59 -0.41
CA LYS A 31 1.76 -2.08 -1.80
C LYS A 31 0.40 -2.29 -2.45
N GLN A 32 -0.53 -2.92 -1.73
CA GLN A 32 -1.89 -3.15 -2.23
C GLN A 32 -2.62 -1.82 -2.51
N ARG A 33 -2.56 -0.87 -1.57
CA ARG A 33 -3.16 0.46 -1.76
C ARG A 33 -2.57 1.20 -2.97
N VAL A 34 -1.25 1.15 -3.17
CA VAL A 34 -0.60 1.74 -4.36
C VAL A 34 -1.04 1.02 -5.63
N ALA A 35 -1.15 -0.30 -5.61
CA ALA A 35 -1.64 -1.07 -6.75
C ALA A 35 -3.08 -0.68 -7.12
N ILE A 36 -3.98 -0.57 -6.13
CA ILE A 36 -5.37 -0.12 -6.34
C ILE A 36 -5.38 1.30 -6.93
N ALA A 37 -4.61 2.24 -6.35
CA ALA A 37 -4.53 3.61 -6.86
C ALA A 37 -4.04 3.65 -8.32
N ARG A 38 -2.99 2.88 -8.65
CA ARG A 38 -2.47 2.75 -10.02
C ARG A 38 -3.52 2.20 -10.98
N THR A 39 -4.27 1.19 -10.56
CA THR A 39 -5.31 0.60 -11.39
C THR A 39 -6.47 1.56 -11.62
N LEU A 40 -6.91 2.32 -10.61
CA LEU A 40 -7.93 3.35 -10.79
C LEU A 40 -7.49 4.45 -11.76
N LEU A 41 -6.22 4.88 -11.70
CA LEU A 41 -5.66 5.87 -12.64
C LEU A 41 -5.68 5.39 -14.09
N MET A 42 -5.55 4.09 -14.33
CA MET A 42 -5.61 3.51 -15.68
C MET A 42 -7.04 3.43 -16.25
N ASN A 43 -8.06 3.71 -15.44
CA ASN A 43 -9.48 3.63 -15.82
C ASN A 43 -9.85 2.36 -16.62
N PRO A 44 -9.57 1.16 -16.09
CA PRO A 44 -9.80 -0.09 -16.82
C PRO A 44 -11.29 -0.35 -16.98
N ARG A 45 -11.67 -0.95 -18.12
CA ARG A 45 -13.06 -1.39 -18.36
C ARG A 45 -13.52 -2.48 -17.40
N ILE A 46 -12.60 -3.33 -16.95
CA ILE A 46 -12.86 -4.41 -16.00
C ILE A 46 -11.73 -4.41 -14.98
N LEU A 47 -12.10 -4.40 -13.70
CA LEU A 47 -11.18 -4.47 -12.57
C LEU A 47 -11.42 -5.79 -11.82
N LEU A 48 -10.42 -6.67 -11.85
CA LEU A 48 -10.41 -7.91 -11.06
C LEU A 48 -9.49 -7.70 -9.86
N LEU A 49 -10.04 -7.88 -8.66
CA LEU A 49 -9.31 -7.83 -7.40
C LEU A 49 -9.34 -9.23 -6.80
N ASP A 50 -8.18 -9.83 -6.65
CA ASP A 50 -8.04 -11.07 -5.89
C ASP A 50 -7.72 -10.71 -4.42
N GLU A 51 -8.39 -11.40 -3.49
CA GLU A 51 -8.36 -11.18 -2.04
C GLU A 51 -8.80 -9.79 -1.49
N ALA A 52 -10.06 -9.70 -1.05
CA ALA A 52 -10.59 -8.54 -0.32
C ALA A 52 -10.29 -8.56 1.19
N THR A 53 -9.83 -9.68 1.75
CA THR A 53 -9.81 -9.94 3.21
C THR A 53 -8.43 -10.03 3.86
N SER A 54 -7.33 -10.24 3.13
CA SER A 54 -5.98 -10.35 3.72
C SER A 54 -5.44 -9.03 4.28
N ALA A 55 -5.99 -7.88 3.87
CA ALA A 55 -5.61 -6.57 4.40
C ALA A 55 -6.00 -6.35 5.88
N LEU A 56 -6.99 -7.09 6.39
CA LEU A 56 -7.36 -7.06 7.82
C LEU A 56 -6.27 -7.72 8.68
N ASP A 57 -5.61 -8.74 8.13
CA ASP A 57 -4.59 -9.52 8.82
C ASP A 57 -3.29 -8.74 9.01
N ALA A 58 -2.94 -7.84 8.08
CA ALA A 58 -1.77 -6.97 8.22
C ALA A 58 -1.86 -5.97 9.40
N GLN A 59 -3.07 -5.59 9.83
CA GLN A 59 -3.25 -4.83 11.08
C GLN A 59 -3.02 -5.73 12.30
N SER A 60 -3.47 -6.98 12.25
CA SER A 60 -3.21 -8.00 13.27
C SER A 60 -1.72 -8.31 13.39
N GLU A 61 -0.99 -8.46 12.27
CA GLU A 61 0.48 -8.68 12.26
C GLU A 61 1.24 -7.53 12.93
N CYS A 62 0.79 -6.28 12.74
CA CYS A 62 1.41 -5.12 13.36
C CYS A 62 1.22 -5.08 14.88
N LEU A 63 0.07 -5.54 15.38
CA LEU A 63 -0.19 -5.67 16.82
C LEU A 63 0.65 -6.80 17.44
N VAL A 64 0.82 -7.93 16.73
CA VAL A 64 1.66 -9.05 17.19
C VAL A 64 3.14 -8.65 17.28
N GLN A 65 3.65 -7.83 16.36
CA GLN A 65 5.05 -7.36 16.40
C GLN A 65 5.35 -6.30 17.47
N GLN A 66 4.34 -5.67 18.07
CA GLN A 66 4.53 -4.72 19.18
C GLN A 66 4.43 -5.38 20.57
N GLY A 67 4.01 -6.65 20.62
CA GLY A 67 3.88 -7.44 21.85
C GLY A 67 5.01 -8.45 22.11
N ALA A 68 6.11 -8.38 21.35
CA ALA A 68 7.30 -9.25 21.49
C ALA A 68 8.54 -8.46 21.89
#